data_AF-A0A2A2M1Q2-F1
#
_entry.id   AF-A0A2A2M1Q2-F1
#
_cell.length_a   1.000
_cell.length_b   1.000
_cell.length_c   1.000
_cell.angle_alpha   90.00
_cell.angle_beta   90.00
_cell.angle_gamma   90.00
#
_symmetry.space_group_name_H-M   'P 1'
#
loop_
_entity.id
_entity.type
_entity.pdbx_description
1 polymer ?
#
loop_
_entity_poly.entity_id
_entity_poly.type
_entity_poly.pdbx_seq_one_letter_code
_entity_poly.pdbx_strand_id
1 'polypeptide(L)'
;MRIFDQIEELANDKKCLVFVLIDEIESLGMSRQRSSASNEPVDAIRAVNALLTQIDRIRRNSNVLIMCTSNMDNSLDSALMDRIDFAQSVGLPGSKAALAILQGCISELSRIGKINDTNGSTDNEAQKRLMKLAEEAADKLSARSIRQIPVLACALAHKKSISLDKYVDFLELAMKEKLKKSDIPKSN
;
A
#
# COMPACT_ATOMS: atom_id res chain seq x y z
N MET A 1 6.74 -22.08 14.89
CA MET A 1 8.11 -22.48 14.52
C MET A 1 8.19 -23.21 13.16
N ARG A 2 7.17 -24.02 12.77
CA ARG A 2 7.13 -24.73 11.46
C ARG A 2 7.33 -23.86 10.22
N ILE A 3 6.91 -22.60 10.23
CA ILE A 3 6.98 -21.72 9.05
C ILE A 3 8.43 -21.36 8.68
N PHE A 4 9.31 -21.16 9.66
CA PHE A 4 10.72 -20.83 9.39
C PHE A 4 11.52 -22.03 8.94
N ASP A 5 11.16 -23.22 9.40
CA ASP A 5 11.74 -24.46 8.90
C ASP A 5 11.34 -24.69 7.43
N GLN A 6 10.10 -24.37 7.04
CA GLN A 6 9.68 -24.39 5.63
C GLN A 6 10.42 -23.36 4.77
N ILE A 7 10.61 -22.14 5.29
CA ILE A 7 11.40 -21.12 4.58
C ILE A 7 12.84 -21.59 4.39
N GLU A 8 13.43 -22.23 5.41
CA GLU A 8 14.79 -22.76 5.30
C GLU A 8 14.88 -23.93 4.33
N GLU A 9 13.88 -24.82 4.29
CA GLU A 9 13.79 -25.87 3.29
C GLU A 9 13.75 -25.30 1.86
N LEU A 10 12.96 -24.25 1.63
CA LEU A 10 12.96 -23.52 0.36
C LEU A 10 14.31 -22.87 0.06
N ALA A 11 14.96 -22.29 1.07
CA ALA A 11 16.26 -21.64 0.94
C ALA A 11 17.42 -22.63 0.71
N ASN A 12 17.23 -23.92 1.00
CA ASN A 12 18.23 -24.96 0.72
C ASN A 12 18.40 -25.21 -0.78
N ASP A 13 17.37 -24.97 -1.60
CA ASP A 13 17.54 -24.93 -3.04
C ASP A 13 18.26 -23.63 -3.46
N LYS A 14 19.58 -23.74 -3.67
CA LYS A 14 20.44 -22.60 -4.07
C LYS A 14 20.16 -22.07 -5.48
N LYS A 15 19.31 -22.74 -6.28
CA LYS A 15 18.85 -22.22 -7.57
C LYS A 15 17.61 -21.33 -7.43
N CYS A 16 16.98 -21.31 -6.26
CA CYS A 16 15.79 -20.52 -5.98
C CYS A 16 16.13 -19.27 -5.16
N LEU A 17 15.58 -18.12 -5.55
CA LEU A 17 15.59 -16.90 -4.74
C LEU A 17 14.32 -16.84 -3.90
N VAL A 18 14.46 -16.77 -2.58
CA VAL A 18 13.35 -16.79 -1.63
C VAL A 18 13.10 -15.37 -1.12
N PHE A 19 11.88 -14.87 -1.34
CA PHE A 19 11.42 -13.60 -0.76
C PHE A 19 10.57 -13.87 0.47
N VAL A 20 10.92 -13.23 1.59
CA VAL A 20 10.15 -13.28 2.84
C VAL A 20 9.60 -11.89 3.10
N LEU A 21 8.29 -11.70 2.93
CA LEU A 21 7.61 -10.45 3.22
C LEU A 21 6.96 -10.51 4.61
N ILE A 22 7.29 -9.54 5.46
CA ILE A 22 6.68 -9.37 6.78
C ILE A 22 5.95 -8.01 6.80
N ASP A 23 4.63 -8.06 6.79
CA ASP A 23 3.79 -6.86 6.85
C ASP A 23 3.59 -6.42 8.32
N GLU A 24 3.52 -5.11 8.57
CA GLU A 24 3.28 -4.52 9.89
C GLU A 24 4.24 -5.02 10.99
N ILE A 25 5.56 -4.94 10.72
CA ILE A 25 6.61 -5.44 11.62
C ILE A 25 6.58 -4.76 13.00
N GLU A 26 6.04 -3.55 13.11
CA GLU A 26 5.85 -2.81 14.36
C GLU A 26 4.93 -3.54 15.35
N SER A 27 4.02 -4.38 14.86
CA SER A 27 3.13 -5.19 15.71
C SER A 27 3.92 -6.13 16.63
N LEU A 28 5.12 -6.53 16.20
CA LEU A 28 6.05 -7.36 16.95
C LEU A 28 6.83 -6.54 17.98
N GLY A 29 7.19 -5.29 17.67
CA GLY A 29 7.91 -4.39 18.57
C GLY A 29 7.05 -3.86 19.71
N MET A 30 5.81 -3.43 19.43
CA MET A 30 4.87 -2.94 20.45
C MET A 30 4.51 -4.00 21.50
N SER A 31 4.54 -5.28 21.13
CA SER A 31 4.36 -6.38 22.07
C SER A 31 5.43 -6.38 23.17
N ARG A 32 6.68 -5.98 22.88
CA ARG A 32 7.74 -5.88 23.90
C ARG A 32 7.56 -4.69 24.83
N GLN A 33 7.21 -3.52 24.27
CA GLN A 33 7.13 -2.27 25.03
C GLN A 33 5.92 -2.22 25.97
N ARG A 34 4.78 -2.82 25.59
CA ARG A 34 3.59 -2.92 26.45
C ARG A 34 3.80 -3.88 27.62
N SER A 35 4.57 -4.95 27.42
CA SER A 35 4.92 -5.92 28.47
C SER A 35 5.87 -5.36 29.53
N SER A 36 6.65 -4.31 29.25
CA SER A 36 7.48 -3.66 30.27
C SER A 36 6.70 -2.76 31.24
N ALA A 37 5.46 -2.39 30.92
CA ALA A 37 4.65 -1.43 31.68
C ALA A 37 3.50 -2.08 32.49
N SER A 38 3.22 -3.37 32.28
CA SER A 38 2.10 -4.06 32.92
C SER A 38 2.43 -5.54 33.12
N ASN A 39 1.82 -6.17 34.13
CA ASN A 39 2.02 -7.56 34.57
C ASN A 39 1.47 -8.60 33.55
N GLU A 40 1.66 -8.35 32.25
CA GLU A 40 1.21 -9.14 31.10
C GLU A 40 2.41 -9.79 30.36
N PRO A 41 2.17 -10.86 29.58
CA PRO A 41 2.92 -12.10 29.73
C PRO A 41 4.30 -12.05 29.06
N VAL A 42 5.30 -12.52 29.81
CA VAL A 42 6.68 -12.83 29.37
C VAL A 42 6.70 -13.62 28.05
N ASP A 43 5.65 -14.37 27.75
CA ASP A 43 5.50 -15.18 26.54
C ASP A 43 5.45 -14.36 25.25
N ALA A 44 4.92 -13.13 25.29
CA ALA A 44 4.87 -12.26 24.12
C ALA A 44 6.29 -11.78 23.74
N ILE A 45 7.07 -11.35 24.74
CA ILE A 45 8.49 -11.01 24.56
C ILE A 45 9.30 -12.23 24.07
N ARG A 46 9.03 -13.43 24.62
CA ARG A 46 9.68 -14.67 24.17
C ARG A 46 9.33 -15.00 22.73
N ALA A 47 8.08 -14.82 22.31
CA ALA A 47 7.66 -15.04 20.93
C ALA A 47 8.38 -14.10 19.96
N VAL A 48 8.53 -12.82 20.31
CA VAL A 48 9.27 -11.85 19.50
C VAL A 48 10.76 -12.18 19.46
N ASN A 49 11.38 -12.58 20.57
CA ASN A 49 12.78 -13.03 20.60
C ASN A 49 13.00 -14.28 19.71
N ALA A 50 12.07 -15.24 19.78
CA ALA A 50 12.11 -16.42 18.93
C ALA A 50 12.00 -16.04 17.46
N LEU A 51 11.12 -15.09 17.11
CA LEU A 51 10.97 -14.59 15.75
C LEU A 51 12.25 -13.91 15.24
N LEU A 52 12.85 -12.99 16.01
CA LEU A 52 14.11 -12.34 15.65
C LEU A 52 15.23 -13.38 15.43
N THR A 53 15.30 -14.39 16.29
CA THR A 53 16.26 -15.50 16.16
C THR A 53 16.06 -16.26 14.85
N GLN A 54 14.81 -16.47 14.44
CA GLN A 54 14.53 -17.14 13.17
C GLN A 54 14.87 -16.25 11.96
N ILE A 55 14.62 -14.93 12.03
CA ILE A 55 15.05 -13.96 11.01
C ILE A 55 16.57 -14.01 10.84
N ASP A 56 17.32 -14.00 11.95
CA ASP A 56 18.79 -14.11 11.93
C ASP A 56 19.26 -15.43 11.30
N ARG A 57 18.53 -16.52 11.53
CA ARG A 57 18.83 -17.83 10.94
C ARG A 57 18.68 -17.80 9.42
N ILE A 58 17.53 -17.34 8.91
CA ILE A 58 17.24 -17.38 7.46
C ILE A 58 18.04 -16.35 6.66
N ARG A 59 18.38 -15.19 7.26
CA ARG A 59 19.20 -14.12 6.65
C ARG A 59 20.58 -14.61 6.21
N ARG A 60 21.11 -15.67 6.84
CA ARG A 60 22.43 -16.24 6.50
C ARG A 60 22.47 -16.89 5.11
N ASN A 61 21.31 -17.20 4.53
CA ASN A 61 21.23 -17.73 3.17
C ASN A 61 21.37 -16.60 2.15
N SER A 62 22.38 -16.68 1.28
CA SER A 62 22.63 -15.68 0.22
C SER A 62 21.51 -15.56 -0.81
N ASN A 63 20.63 -16.56 -0.87
CA ASN A 63 19.46 -16.62 -1.74
C ASN A 63 18.15 -16.26 -1.03
N VAL A 64 18.20 -15.57 0.12
CA VAL A 64 17.02 -15.08 0.84
C VAL A 64 17.02 -13.56 0.89
N LEU A 65 15.93 -12.93 0.44
CA LEU A 65 15.66 -11.50 0.64
C LEU A 65 14.49 -11.32 1.59
N ILE A 66 14.71 -10.58 2.68
CA ILE A 66 13.66 -10.25 3.65
C ILE A 66 13.21 -8.82 3.38
N MET A 67 11.90 -8.64 3.21
CA MET A 67 11.25 -7.34 3.04
C MET A 67 10.27 -7.15 4.19
N CYS A 68 10.29 -5.96 4.81
CA CYS A 68 9.37 -5.63 5.89
C CYS A 68 8.65 -4.32 5.57
N THR A 69 7.41 -4.19 6.04
CA THR A 69 6.67 -2.92 6.02
C THR A 69 6.43 -2.45 7.45
N SER A 70 6.34 -1.13 7.63
CA SER A 70 5.93 -0.50 8.89
C SER A 70 5.07 0.71 8.60
N ASN A 71 3.97 0.87 9.33
CA ASN A 71 3.18 2.11 9.31
C ASN A 71 3.67 3.13 10.34
N MET A 72 4.66 2.78 11.16
CA MET A 72 5.25 3.67 12.15
C MET A 72 6.57 4.22 11.62
N ASP A 73 6.64 5.54 11.42
CA ASP A 73 7.82 6.21 10.87
C ASP A 73 9.03 6.16 11.81
N ASN A 74 8.83 6.15 13.14
CA ASN A 74 9.91 6.40 14.11
C ASN A 74 9.88 5.54 15.40
N SER A 75 9.09 4.48 15.46
CA SER A 75 8.93 3.69 16.70
C SER A 75 9.15 2.20 16.52
N LEU A 76 10.01 1.83 15.57
CA LEU A 76 10.49 0.46 15.49
C LEU A 76 11.49 0.18 16.62
N ASP A 77 11.40 -1.02 17.17
CA ASP A 77 12.29 -1.50 18.22
C ASP A 77 13.75 -1.49 17.74
N SER A 78 14.68 -1.12 18.63
CA SER A 78 16.10 -1.01 18.27
C SER A 78 16.68 -2.32 17.75
N ALA A 79 16.24 -3.48 18.28
CA ALA A 79 16.71 -4.77 17.81
C ALA A 79 16.25 -5.09 16.37
N LEU A 80 15.11 -4.54 15.94
CA LEU A 80 14.70 -4.64 14.54
C LEU A 80 15.54 -3.70 13.66
N MET A 81 15.75 -2.46 14.10
CA MET A 81 16.55 -1.47 13.37
C MET A 81 17.98 -1.94 13.10
N ASP A 82 18.62 -2.58 14.08
CA ASP A 82 19.98 -3.14 13.92
C ASP A 82 20.09 -4.24 12.84
N ARG A 83 18.95 -4.81 12.41
CA ARG A 83 18.88 -5.87 11.39
C ARG A 83 18.48 -5.37 10.01
N ILE A 84 18.16 -4.08 9.88
CA ILE A 84 17.73 -3.47 8.62
C ILE A 84 18.96 -2.94 7.89
N ASP A 85 19.26 -3.52 6.73
CA ASP A 85 20.34 -3.04 5.87
C ASP A 85 19.94 -1.76 5.10
N PHE A 86 18.66 -1.64 4.76
CA PHE A 86 18.11 -0.50 4.02
C PHE A 86 16.69 -0.17 4.47
N ALA A 87 16.47 1.08 4.87
CA ALA A 87 15.17 1.61 5.26
C ALA A 87 14.77 2.75 4.32
N GLN A 88 13.56 2.69 3.76
CA GLN A 88 13.01 3.73 2.90
C GLN A 88 11.61 4.09 3.37
N SER A 89 11.40 5.36 3.71
CA SER A 89 10.05 5.88 3.95
C SER A 89 9.33 6.08 2.62
N VAL A 90 8.08 5.61 2.55
CA VAL A 90 7.19 5.76 1.38
C VAL A 90 6.03 6.65 1.79
N GLY A 91 6.09 7.91 1.37
CA GLY A 91 5.05 8.89 1.64
C GLY A 91 3.80 8.73 0.77
N LEU A 92 2.91 9.71 0.87
CA LEU A 92 1.76 9.83 -0.01
C LEU A 92 2.22 10.03 -1.47
N PRO A 93 1.44 9.57 -2.46
CA PRO A 93 1.77 9.76 -3.86
C PRO A 93 1.71 11.25 -4.23
N GLY A 94 2.79 11.76 -4.83
CA GLY A 94 2.79 13.07 -5.48
C GLY A 94 1.93 13.09 -6.75
N SER A 95 1.76 14.27 -7.34
CA SER A 95 0.85 14.50 -8.48
C SER A 95 1.07 13.56 -9.67
N LYS A 96 2.33 13.33 -10.06
CA LYS A 96 2.67 12.40 -11.15
C LYS A 96 2.25 10.96 -10.85
N ALA A 97 2.45 10.50 -9.62
CA ALA A 97 2.06 9.15 -9.21
C ALA A 97 0.54 9.01 -9.11
N ALA A 98 -0.15 10.01 -8.55
CA ALA A 98 -1.60 10.07 -8.51
C ALA A 98 -2.22 10.03 -9.92
N LEU A 99 -1.67 10.81 -10.86
CA LEU A 99 -2.11 10.83 -12.25
C LEU A 99 -1.94 9.45 -12.91
N ALA A 100 -0.77 8.83 -12.75
CA ALA A 100 -0.50 7.50 -13.28
C ALA A 100 -1.46 6.44 -12.74
N ILE A 101 -1.81 6.51 -11.43
CA ILE A 101 -2.82 5.62 -10.83
C ILE A 101 -4.19 5.82 -11.50
N LEU A 102 -4.65 7.06 -11.62
CA LEU A 102 -5.95 7.37 -12.22
C LEU A 102 -6.02 6.97 -13.69
N GLN A 103 -4.99 7.29 -14.48
CA GLN A 103 -4.88 6.91 -15.89
C GLN A 103 -4.86 5.38 -16.06
N GLY A 104 -4.11 4.66 -15.23
CA GLY A 104 -4.10 3.21 -15.24
C GLY A 104 -5.48 2.61 -14.98
N CYS A 105 -6.22 3.16 -14.01
CA CYS A 105 -7.60 2.74 -13.75
C CYS A 105 -8.55 3.04 -14.93
N ILE A 106 -8.44 4.22 -15.55
CA ILE A 106 -9.27 4.58 -16.72
C ILE A 106 -8.95 3.66 -17.90
N SER A 107 -7.67 3.41 -18.17
CA SER A 107 -7.22 2.48 -19.22
C SER A 107 -7.82 1.09 -19.03
N GLU A 108 -7.82 0.57 -17.79
CA GLU A 108 -8.46 -0.72 -17.50
C GLU A 108 -9.98 -0.68 -17.70
N LEU A 109 -10.66 0.40 -17.31
CA LEU A 109 -12.09 0.57 -17.52
C LEU A 109 -12.46 0.66 -19.01
N SER A 110 -11.63 1.32 -19.82
CA SER A 110 -11.77 1.32 -21.28
C SER A 110 -11.55 -0.07 -21.85
N ARG A 111 -10.52 -0.79 -21.39
CA ARG A 111 -10.21 -2.15 -21.83
C ARG A 111 -11.37 -3.14 -21.59
N ILE A 112 -12.08 -3.00 -20.48
CA ILE A 112 -13.26 -3.84 -20.17
C ILE A 112 -14.58 -3.30 -20.76
N GLY A 113 -14.53 -2.26 -21.60
CA GLY A 113 -15.69 -1.69 -22.30
C GLY A 113 -16.65 -0.90 -21.40
N LYS A 114 -16.20 -0.47 -20.22
CA LYS A 114 -16.98 0.42 -19.32
C LYS A 114 -16.90 1.87 -19.77
N ILE A 115 -15.76 2.28 -20.29
CA ILE A 115 -15.55 3.62 -20.85
C ILE A 115 -15.40 3.47 -22.37
N ASN A 116 -16.24 4.18 -23.12
CA ASN A 116 -16.10 4.28 -24.57
C ASN A 116 -15.23 5.49 -24.86
N ASP A 117 -13.98 5.23 -25.24
CA ASP A 117 -13.07 6.25 -25.73
C ASP A 117 -13.25 6.39 -27.24
N THR A 118 -14.20 7.22 -27.66
CA THR A 118 -14.57 7.34 -29.08
C THR A 118 -13.81 8.43 -29.83
N ASN A 119 -12.96 9.25 -29.19
CA ASN A 119 -12.40 10.44 -29.83
C ASN A 119 -10.92 10.66 -29.49
N GLY A 120 -10.02 10.19 -30.36
CA GLY A 120 -8.57 10.50 -30.32
C GLY A 120 -8.21 11.97 -30.63
N SER A 121 -9.06 12.93 -30.29
CA SER A 121 -8.87 14.37 -30.58
C SER A 121 -9.47 15.32 -29.53
N THR A 122 -10.38 14.85 -28.67
CA THR A 122 -10.92 15.60 -27.51
C THR A 122 -10.17 15.30 -26.20
N ASP A 123 -9.10 14.52 -26.29
CA ASP A 123 -8.31 13.99 -25.18
C ASP A 123 -7.72 15.11 -24.29
N ASN A 124 -7.42 16.27 -24.88
CA ASN A 124 -6.78 17.38 -24.17
C ASN A 124 -7.59 17.94 -22.98
N GLU A 125 -8.92 18.02 -23.06
CA GLU A 125 -9.69 18.63 -21.96
C GLU A 125 -9.95 17.64 -20.82
N ALA A 126 -10.35 16.41 -21.15
CA ALA A 126 -10.48 15.34 -20.17
C ALA A 126 -9.14 15.04 -19.47
N GLN A 127 -8.03 15.07 -20.20
CA GLN A 127 -6.69 14.88 -19.64
C GLN A 127 -6.26 16.02 -18.72
N LYS A 128 -6.56 17.29 -19.06
CA LYS A 128 -6.32 18.44 -18.17
C LYS A 128 -7.13 18.33 -16.88
N ARG A 129 -8.41 17.96 -16.97
CA ARG A 129 -9.27 17.74 -15.80
C ARG A 129 -8.72 16.62 -14.91
N LEU A 130 -8.26 15.53 -15.52
CA LEU A 130 -7.64 14.41 -14.80
C LEU A 130 -6.33 14.82 -14.11
N MET A 131 -5.50 15.64 -14.77
CA MET A 131 -4.27 16.18 -14.18
C MET A 131 -4.59 17.05 -12.96
N LYS A 132 -5.60 17.93 -13.05
CA LYS A 132 -6.07 18.73 -11.92
C LYS A 132 -6.57 17.84 -10.76
N LEU A 133 -7.33 16.79 -11.05
CA LEU A 133 -7.77 15.83 -10.03
C LEU A 133 -6.61 15.11 -9.35
N ALA A 134 -5.58 14.77 -10.12
CA ALA A 134 -4.37 14.16 -9.59
C ALA A 134 -3.60 15.12 -8.66
N GLU A 135 -3.51 16.41 -9.02
CA GLU A 135 -2.95 17.46 -8.16
C GLU A 135 -3.77 17.66 -6.89
N GLU A 136 -5.10 17.62 -6.98
CA GLU A 136 -5.98 17.75 -5.82
C GLU A 136 -5.82 16.60 -4.82
N ALA A 137 -5.58 15.38 -5.31
CA ALA A 137 -5.37 14.16 -4.53
C ALA A 137 -3.92 14.01 -4.01
N ALA A 138 -2.95 14.63 -4.70
CA ALA A 138 -1.54 14.55 -4.39
C ALA A 138 -1.29 14.97 -2.94
N ASP A 139 -0.42 14.21 -2.26
CA ASP A 139 0.00 14.48 -0.88
C ASP A 139 -1.15 14.56 0.16
N LYS A 140 -2.38 14.18 -0.21
CA LYS A 140 -3.56 14.15 0.68
C LYS A 140 -4.17 12.77 0.80
N LEU A 141 -4.16 11.98 -0.28
CA LEU A 141 -4.79 10.66 -0.32
C LEU A 141 -3.75 9.57 -0.52
N SER A 142 -3.91 8.44 0.18
CA SER A 142 -3.09 7.26 -0.08
C SER A 142 -3.37 6.68 -1.47
N ALA A 143 -2.39 5.97 -2.05
CA ALA A 143 -2.57 5.30 -3.33
C ALA A 143 -3.78 4.35 -3.34
N ARG A 144 -4.05 3.69 -2.20
CA ARG A 144 -5.26 2.86 -1.99
C ARG A 144 -6.54 3.69 -2.12
N SER A 145 -6.60 4.86 -1.47
CA SER A 145 -7.74 5.77 -1.57
C SER A 145 -7.94 6.28 -2.99
N ILE A 146 -6.87 6.66 -3.70
CA ILE A 146 -6.94 7.10 -5.10
C ILE A 146 -7.49 6.00 -6.00
N ARG A 147 -7.04 4.75 -5.85
CA ARG A 147 -7.55 3.59 -6.61
C ARG A 147 -9.03 3.28 -6.35
N GLN A 148 -9.59 3.69 -5.21
CA GLN A 148 -11.01 3.52 -4.91
C GLN A 148 -11.91 4.53 -5.63
N ILE A 149 -11.36 5.69 -6.05
CA ILE A 149 -12.14 6.77 -6.66
C ILE A 149 -12.76 6.34 -8.00
N PRO A 150 -12.02 5.72 -8.94
CA PRO A 150 -12.60 5.20 -10.17
C PRO A 150 -13.75 4.21 -9.95
N VAL A 151 -13.63 3.34 -8.94
CA VAL A 151 -14.68 2.38 -8.60
C VAL A 151 -15.93 3.09 -8.08
N LEU A 152 -15.76 4.10 -7.23
CA LEU A 152 -16.85 4.93 -6.74
C LEU A 152 -17.52 5.71 -7.88
N ALA A 153 -16.74 6.26 -8.82
CA ALA A 153 -17.26 6.95 -9.99
C ALA A 153 -18.08 6.01 -10.89
N CYS A 154 -17.62 4.77 -11.12
CA CYS A 154 -18.41 3.76 -11.81
C CYS A 154 -19.70 3.43 -11.08
N ALA A 155 -19.66 3.33 -9.74
CA ALA A 155 -20.84 3.11 -8.93
C ALA A 155 -21.85 4.25 -9.12
N LEU A 156 -21.42 5.51 -9.03
CA LEU A 156 -22.24 6.71 -9.22
C LEU A 156 -22.79 6.89 -10.64
N ALA A 157 -22.11 6.36 -11.66
CA ALA A 157 -22.57 6.45 -13.04
C ALA A 157 -23.81 5.58 -13.33
N HIS A 158 -24.03 4.49 -12.57
CA HIS A 158 -25.15 3.54 -12.73
C HIS A 158 -25.38 3.03 -14.18
N LYS A 159 -24.38 3.13 -15.07
CA LYS A 159 -24.51 2.82 -16.51
C LYS A 159 -23.60 1.67 -16.93
N LYS A 160 -24.07 0.88 -17.91
CA LYS A 160 -23.31 -0.27 -18.44
C LYS A 160 -22.06 0.16 -19.20
N SER A 161 -22.13 1.30 -19.89
CA SER A 161 -21.05 1.93 -20.64
C SER A 161 -21.27 3.46 -20.66
N ILE A 162 -20.18 4.24 -20.57
CA ILE A 162 -20.19 5.70 -20.47
C ILE A 162 -19.06 6.31 -21.31
N SER A 163 -19.24 7.52 -21.85
CA SER A 163 -18.16 8.25 -22.53
C SER A 163 -17.12 8.76 -21.54
N LEU A 164 -15.87 8.91 -21.95
CA LEU A 164 -14.79 9.40 -21.09
C LEU A 164 -15.12 10.74 -20.43
N ASP A 165 -15.60 11.72 -21.19
CA ASP A 165 -15.94 13.06 -20.69
C ASP A 165 -16.97 13.02 -19.54
N LYS A 166 -18.07 12.26 -19.74
CA LYS A 166 -19.09 12.09 -18.69
C LYS A 166 -18.57 11.28 -17.50
N TYR A 167 -17.67 10.33 -17.75
CA TYR A 167 -17.04 9.58 -16.67
C TYR A 167 -16.16 10.46 -15.80
N VAL A 168 -15.43 11.41 -16.38
CA VAL A 168 -14.63 12.40 -15.64
C VAL A 168 -15.52 13.25 -14.72
N ASP A 169 -16.74 13.60 -15.13
CA ASP A 169 -17.70 14.30 -14.23
C ASP A 169 -18.00 13.48 -12.96
N PHE A 170 -18.24 12.18 -13.11
CA PHE A 170 -18.45 11.28 -11.97
C PHE A 170 -17.17 11.07 -11.14
N LEU A 171 -16.01 11.09 -11.79
CA LEU A 171 -14.71 11.00 -11.13
C LEU A 171 -14.45 12.23 -10.25
N GLU A 172 -14.80 13.43 -10.73
CA GLU A 172 -14.73 14.67 -9.95
C GLU A 172 -15.66 14.64 -8.74
N LEU A 173 -16.88 14.11 -8.91
CA LEU A 173 -17.83 13.95 -7.81
C LEU A 173 -17.28 12.96 -6.76
N ALA A 174 -16.80 11.80 -7.20
CA ALA A 174 -16.21 10.79 -6.34
C ALA A 174 -14.96 11.30 -5.59
N MET A 175 -14.12 12.10 -6.25
CA MET A 175 -12.95 12.73 -5.64
C MET A 175 -13.37 13.68 -4.50
N LYS A 176 -14.36 14.55 -4.74
CA LYS A 176 -14.89 15.47 -3.72
C LYS A 176 -15.43 14.73 -2.51
N GLU A 177 -16.16 13.63 -2.71
CA GLU A 177 -16.65 12.80 -1.61
C GLU A 177 -15.51 12.16 -0.82
N LYS A 178 -14.45 11.71 -1.52
CA LYS A 178 -13.30 11.06 -0.89
C LYS A 178 -12.47 12.03 -0.06
N LEU A 179 -12.23 13.23 -0.57
CA LEU A 179 -11.52 14.30 0.13
C LEU A 179 -12.30 14.77 1.36
N LYS A 180 -13.62 15.01 1.24
CA LYS A 180 -14.47 15.34 2.39
C LYS A 180 -14.40 14.31 3.52
N LYS A 181 -14.35 13.02 3.18
CA LYS A 181 -14.21 11.94 4.18
C LYS A 181 -12.81 11.87 4.80
N SER A 182 -11.79 12.37 4.11
CA SER A 182 -10.41 12.45 4.62
C SER A 182 -10.21 13.63 5.58
N ASP A 183 -10.97 14.72 5.40
CA ASP A 183 -10.92 15.91 6.26
C ASP A 183 -11.67 15.72 7.59
N ILE A 184 -12.46 14.65 7.74
CA ILE A 184 -13.07 14.29 9.01
C ILE A 184 -11.96 13.65 9.87
N PRO A 185 -11.57 14.25 11.01
CA PRO A 185 -10.56 13.67 11.87
C PRO A 185 -10.99 12.26 12.26
N LYS A 186 -10.14 11.27 12.02
CA LYS A 186 -10.34 9.93 12.57
C LYS A 186 -10.37 10.10 14.09
N SER A 187 -11.55 9.94 14.70
CA SER A 187 -11.68 9.97 16.14
C SER A 187 -10.76 8.90 16.73
N ASN A 188 -9.79 9.35 17.53
CA ASN A 188 -8.92 8.50 18.35
C ASN A 188 -9.74 7.57 19.26
#